data_AF-A0A656JRX5-F1
#
_entry.id   AF-A0A656JRX5-F1
#
_cell.length_a   1.000
_cell.length_b   1.000
_cell.length_c   1.000
_cell.angle_alpha   90.00
_cell.angle_beta   90.00
_cell.angle_gamma   90.00
#
_symmetry.space_group_name_H-M   'P 1'
#
loop_
_entity.id
_entity.type
_entity.pdbx_description
1 polymer ?
#
loop_
_entity_poly.entity_id
_entity_poly.type
_entity_poly.pdbx_seq_one_letter_code
_entity_poly.pdbx_strand_id
1 'polypeptide(L)' 'MRTAPTAKHETLDRRRFNNPHHAVMLAGAEAALKGIPLHECPYRHPAMRASWLKGFAQEQQQSFKF' A
#
# COMPACT_ATOMS: atom_id res chain seq x y z
N MET A 1 28.71 -17.80 -28.08
CA MET A 1 27.60 -16.84 -28.32
C MET A 1 26.31 -17.66 -28.32
N ARG A 2 25.25 -17.44 -27.53
CA ARG A 2 24.63 -16.23 -26.96
C ARG A 2 24.06 -16.54 -25.58
N THR A 3 24.15 -15.55 -24.70
CA THR A 3 23.45 -15.41 -23.42
C THR A 3 21.94 -15.24 -23.65
N ALA A 4 21.11 -15.92 -22.85
CA ALA A 4 19.68 -15.65 -22.77
C ALA A 4 19.40 -14.82 -21.49
N PRO A 5 18.74 -13.66 -21.59
CA PRO A 5 18.48 -12.79 -20.45
C PRO A 5 17.22 -13.20 -19.69
N THR A 6 17.34 -13.14 -18.36
CA THR A 6 16.32 -12.77 -17.37
C THR A 6 14.84 -12.95 -17.73
N ALA A 7 14.19 -13.90 -17.08
CA ALA A 7 12.86 -13.67 -16.53
C ALA A 7 12.96 -13.99 -15.04
N LYS A 8 13.21 -12.95 -14.22
CA LYS A 8 12.86 -13.04 -12.80
C LYS A 8 11.35 -13.21 -12.81
N HIS A 9 10.90 -14.45 -12.66
CA HIS A 9 9.52 -14.70 -12.29
C HIS A 9 9.31 -13.90 -11.01
N GLU A 10 8.72 -12.71 -11.15
CA GLU A 10 7.90 -12.11 -10.10
C GLU A 10 6.77 -13.11 -9.89
N THR A 11 7.06 -14.18 -9.15
CA THR A 11 6.06 -14.90 -8.39
C THR A 11 5.52 -13.84 -7.46
N LEU A 12 4.47 -13.18 -7.94
CA LEU A 12 3.67 -12.23 -7.20
C LEU A 12 3.23 -12.98 -5.95
N ASP A 13 4.00 -12.81 -4.88
CA ASP A 13 3.99 -13.71 -3.74
C ASP A 13 2.59 -13.67 -3.15
N ARG A 14 1.80 -14.71 -3.45
CA ARG A 14 0.39 -14.76 -3.08
C ARG A 14 0.21 -14.72 -1.57
N ARG A 15 1.27 -14.96 -0.79
CA ARG A 15 1.27 -14.81 0.67
C ARG A 15 1.07 -13.35 1.11
N ARG A 16 1.44 -12.36 0.28
CA ARG A 16 1.14 -10.94 0.55
C ARG A 16 -0.35 -10.64 0.57
N PHE A 17 -1.17 -11.39 -0.17
CA PHE A 17 -2.64 -11.26 -0.11
C PHE A 17 -3.24 -11.80 1.19
N ASN A 18 -2.50 -12.62 1.95
CA ASN A 18 -2.94 -13.15 3.24
C ASN A 18 -2.68 -12.19 4.41
N ASN A 19 -2.08 -11.02 4.17
CA ASN A 19 -1.91 -9.99 5.19
C ASN A 19 -2.93 -8.86 4.97
N PRO A 20 -4.10 -8.89 5.64
CA PRO A 20 -5.11 -7.86 5.47
C PRO A 20 -4.58 -6.47 5.85
N HIS A 21 -3.64 -6.36 6.80
CA HIS A 21 -3.05 -5.07 7.17
C HIS A 21 -2.23 -4.44 6.04
N HIS A 22 -1.54 -5.26 5.24
CA HIS A 22 -0.75 -4.76 4.12
C HIS A 22 -1.65 -4.23 2.99
N ALA A 23 -2.71 -4.97 2.65
CA ALA A 23 -3.70 -4.50 1.68
C ALA A 23 -4.38 -3.21 2.12
N VAL A 24 -4.75 -3.13 3.41
CA VAL A 24 -5.35 -1.93 4.01
C VAL A 24 -4.40 -0.74 4.04
N MET A 25 -3.09 -0.98 4.25
CA MET A 25 -2.07 0.07 4.16
C MET A 25 -1.96 0.62 2.73
N LEU A 26 -1.96 -0.24 1.71
CA LEU A 26 -1.95 0.20 0.30
C LEU A 26 -3.21 1.00 -0.05
N ALA A 27 -4.39 0.58 0.44
CA ALA A 27 -5.61 1.35 0.25
C ALA A 27 -5.56 2.74 0.92
N GLY A 28 -4.85 2.88 2.04
CA GLY A 28 -4.59 4.17 2.69
C GLY A 28 -3.66 5.06 1.89
N ALA A 29 -2.59 4.47 1.36
CA ALA A 29 -1.67 5.15 0.44
C ALA A 29 -2.40 5.68 -0.81
N GLU A 30 -3.21 4.83 -1.44
CA GLU A 30 -3.99 5.21 -2.62
C GLU A 30 -5.02 6.31 -2.31
N ALA A 31 -5.64 6.28 -1.13
CA ALA A 31 -6.56 7.32 -0.69
C ALA A 31 -5.88 8.69 -0.53
N ALA A 32 -4.65 8.73 -0.02
CA ALA A 32 -3.86 9.95 0.06
C ALA A 32 -3.53 10.50 -1.33
N LEU A 33 -3.11 9.64 -2.27
CA LEU A 33 -2.86 10.03 -3.67
C LEU A 33 -4.11 10.58 -4.37
N LYS A 34 -5.29 10.05 -4.05
CA LYS A 34 -6.58 10.52 -4.56
C LYS A 34 -7.12 11.76 -3.84
N GLY A 35 -6.45 12.22 -2.78
CA GLY A 35 -6.90 13.36 -1.96
C GLY A 35 -8.17 13.07 -1.14
N ILE A 36 -8.47 11.80 -0.86
CA ILE A 36 -9.62 11.42 -0.02
C ILE A 36 -9.31 11.86 1.42
N PRO A 37 -10.23 12.56 2.10
CA PRO A 37 -9.96 13.03 3.45
C PRO A 37 -9.97 11.89 4.47
N LEU A 38 -9.14 12.04 5.51
CA LEU A 38 -8.87 11.01 6.52
C LEU A 38 -10.12 10.52 7.29
N HIS A 39 -11.15 11.38 7.40
CA HIS A 39 -12.40 11.04 8.09
C HIS A 39 -13.29 10.09 7.27
N GLU A 40 -13.05 9.96 5.96
CA GLU A 40 -13.73 9.00 5.08
C GLU A 40 -13.11 7.59 5.13
N CYS A 41 -12.21 7.33 6.08
CA CYS A 41 -11.64 5.99 6.28
C CYS A 41 -12.75 4.92 6.43
N PRO A 42 -12.81 3.91 5.55
CA PRO A 42 -13.91 2.95 5.53
C PRO A 42 -13.82 1.88 6.63
N TYR A 43 -12.69 1.79 7.34
CA TYR A 43 -12.43 0.75 8.33
C TYR A 43 -12.87 1.17 9.73
N ARG A 44 -13.82 0.42 10.31
CA ARG A 44 -14.28 0.59 11.70
C ARG A 44 -13.41 -0.15 12.72
N HIS A 45 -12.74 -1.23 12.31
CA HIS A 45 -11.88 -2.01 13.21
C HIS A 45 -10.58 -1.24 13.53
N PRO A 46 -10.24 -1.00 14.81
CA PRO A 46 -9.12 -0.14 15.19
C PRO A 46 -7.78 -0.55 14.55
N ALA A 47 -7.47 -1.84 14.53
CA ALA A 47 -6.20 -2.33 13.96
C ALA A 47 -6.11 -2.14 12.43
N MET A 48 -7.23 -2.25 11.70
CA MET A 48 -7.25 -2.00 10.25
C MET A 48 -7.18 -0.51 9.98
N ARG A 49 -7.93 0.30 10.73
CA ARG A 49 -7.87 1.75 10.64
C ARG A 49 -6.45 2.26 10.87
N ALA A 50 -5.73 1.74 11.87
CA ALA A 50 -4.33 2.09 12.09
C ALA A 50 -3.43 1.75 10.90
N SER A 51 -3.61 0.57 10.28
CA SER A 51 -2.87 0.19 9.07
C SER A 51 -3.17 1.11 7.89
N TRP A 52 -4.43 1.49 7.71
CA TRP A 52 -4.85 2.41 6.66
C TRP A 52 -4.24 3.80 6.86
N LEU A 53 -4.35 4.34 8.08
CA LEU A 53 -3.78 5.64 8.44
C LEU A 53 -2.26 5.68 8.27
N LYS A 54 -1.57 4.56 8.54
CA LYS A 54 -0.12 4.44 8.32
C LYS A 54 0.25 4.63 6.85
N GLY A 55 -0.46 3.95 5.93
CA GLY A 55 -0.22 4.10 4.49
C GLY A 55 -0.58 5.50 3.99
N PHE A 56 -1.70 6.04 4.47
CA PHE A 56 -2.13 7.40 4.15
C PHE A 56 -1.07 8.44 4.55
N ALA A 57 -0.59 8.39 5.79
CA ALA A 57 0.43 9.31 6.29
C ALA A 57 1.77 9.15 5.55
N GLN A 58 2.13 7.92 5.17
CA GLN A 58 3.36 7.65 4.42
C GLN A 58 3.34 8.35 3.05
N GLU A 59 2.27 8.24 2.28
CA GLU A 59 2.17 8.89 0.97
C GLU A 59 2.10 10.42 1.09
N GLN A 60 1.37 10.93 2.09
CA GLN A 60 1.37 12.36 2.38
C GLN A 60 2.80 12.86 2.62
N GLN A 61 3.59 12.17 3.46
CA GLN A 61 4.99 12.53 3.74
C GLN A 61 5.89 12.45 2.50
N GLN A 62 5.66 11.49 1.60
CA GLN A 62 6.42 11.38 0.35
C GLN A 62 6.07 12.51 -0.63
N SER A 63 4.81 12.95 -0.64
CA SER A 63 4.38 14.12 -1.42
C SER A 63 4.99 15.43 -0.92
N PHE A 64 5.36 15.51 0.37
CA PHE A 64 6.04 16.66 0.97
C PHE A 64 7.56 16.73 0.73
N LYS A 65 8.14 15.94 -0.18
CA LYS A 65 9.57 16.06 -0.51
C LYS A 65 9.82 17.25 -1.44
N PHE A 66 10.44 18.30 -0.88
CA PHE A 66 11.00 19.46 -1.57
C PHE A 66 12.22 19.11 -2.41
#